data_AF-A0A7W3TBJ7-F1
#
_entry.id   AF-A0A7W3TBJ7-F1
#
_cell.length_a   1.000
_cell.length_b   1.000
_cell.length_c   1.000
_cell.angle_alpha   90.00
_cell.angle_beta   90.00
_cell.angle_gamma   90.00
#
_symmetry.space_group_name_H-M   'P 1'
#
loop_
_entity.id
_entity.type
_entity.pdbx_description
1 polymer ?
#
loop_
_entity_poly.entity_id
_entity_poly.type
_entity_poly.pdbx_seq_one_letter_code
_entity_poly.pdbx_strand_id
1 'polypeptide(L)' 'MTPARGRDDHGFTPHSRAREVADLLPDGRLIEVPGAPHALNHSSPVEMARITRELLTRRSAVVSGRAAEERTNR' A
#
# COMPACT_ATOMS: atom_id res chain seq x y z
N MET A 1 -1.08 -6.51 -0.51
CA MET A 1 -1.93 -5.30 -0.59
C MET A 1 -1.45 -4.38 0.51
N THR A 2 -1.26 -3.09 0.23
CA THR A 2 -0.70 -2.14 1.21
C THR A 2 -1.79 -1.13 1.53
N PRO A 3 -2.38 -1.14 2.74
CA PRO A 3 -3.39 -0.14 3.09
C PRO A 3 -2.78 1.26 3.15
N ALA A 4 -3.40 2.21 2.44
CA ALA A 4 -3.18 3.64 2.59
C ALA A 4 -4.38 4.25 3.32
N ARG A 5 -4.11 5.00 4.40
CA ARG A 5 -5.14 5.61 5.26
C ARG A 5 -4.82 7.09 5.46
N GLY A 6 -5.86 7.93 5.48
CA GLY A 6 -5.72 9.31 5.95
C GLY A 6 -5.56 9.36 7.46
N ARG A 7 -4.60 10.12 7.98
CA ARG A 7 -4.32 10.16 9.42
C ARG A 7 -5.55 10.57 10.24
N ASP A 8 -6.40 11.42 9.66
CA ASP A 8 -7.57 12.02 10.31
C ASP A 8 -8.87 11.24 10.03
N ASP A 9 -8.76 9.98 9.56
CA ASP A 9 -9.90 9.06 9.38
C ASP A 9 -10.42 8.53 10.73
N HIS A 10 -11.01 9.40 11.55
CA HIS A 10 -11.46 9.09 12.90
C HIS A 10 -12.83 8.41 12.98
N GLY A 11 -13.52 8.18 11.86
CA GLY A 11 -14.92 7.71 11.84
C GLY A 11 -15.19 6.41 11.08
N PHE A 12 -14.32 6.00 10.17
CA PHE A 12 -14.60 4.86 9.29
C PHE A 12 -13.66 3.69 9.52
N THR A 13 -12.35 3.96 9.58
CA THR A 13 -11.36 2.90 9.81
C THR A 13 -10.41 3.29 10.94
N PRO A 14 -10.55 2.67 12.13
CA PRO A 14 -9.60 2.86 13.21
C PRO A 14 -8.18 2.52 12.77
N HIS A 15 -7.20 3.29 13.23
CA HIS A 15 -5.78 3.05 12.93
C HIS A 15 -5.34 1.63 13.28
N SER A 16 -5.75 1.13 14.45
CA SER A 16 -5.45 -0.22 14.93
C SER A 16 -5.91 -1.31 13.95
N ARG A 17 -7.09 -1.16 13.35
CA ARG A 17 -7.62 -2.11 12.36
C ARG A 17 -6.82 -2.05 11.06
N ALA A 18 -6.45 -0.86 10.61
CA ALA A 18 -5.61 -0.71 9.42
C ALA A 18 -4.20 -1.30 9.63
N ARG A 19 -3.66 -1.16 10.85
CA ARG A 19 -2.39 -1.75 11.25
C ARG A 19 -2.46 -3.28 11.29
N GLU A 20 -3.48 -3.83 11.94
CA GLU A 20 -3.70 -5.28 12.03
C GLU A 20 -3.74 -5.92 10.63
N VAL A 21 -4.49 -5.33 9.69
CA VAL A 21 -4.55 -5.83 8.31
C VAL A 21 -3.19 -5.77 7.62
N ALA A 22 -2.41 -4.71 7.84
CA ALA A 22 -1.06 -4.61 7.30
C ALA A 22 -0.14 -5.71 7.86
N ASP A 23 -0.22 -6.01 9.15
CA ASP A 23 0.63 -7.01 9.81
C ASP A 23 0.32 -8.45 9.36
N LEU A 24 -0.91 -8.73 8.94
CA LEU A 24 -1.31 -10.05 8.45
C LEU A 24 -0.85 -10.36 7.01
N LEU A 25 -0.33 -9.38 6.27
CA LEU A 25 0.04 -9.55 4.86
C LEU A 25 1.55 -9.82 4.70
N PRO A 26 1.97 -10.74 3.80
CA PRO A 26 3.38 -11.12 3.65
C PRO A 26 4.38 -9.98 3.34
N ASP A 27 3.91 -8.90 2.70
CA ASP A 27 4.64 -7.63 2.51
C ASP A 27 3.66 -6.47 2.78
N GLY A 28 2.88 -6.60 3.85
CA GLY A 28 1.96 -5.56 4.26
C GLY A 28 2.70 -4.39 4.91
N ARG A 29 2.30 -3.18 4.53
CA ARG A 29 2.78 -1.94 5.14
C ARG A 29 1.61 -1.00 5.29
N LEU A 30 1.56 -0.26 6.39
CA LEU A 30 0.58 0.80 6.55
C LEU A 30 1.21 2.12 6.12
N ILE A 31 0.57 2.82 5.17
CA ILE A 31 0.97 4.17 4.75
C ILE A 31 -0.07 5.15 5.27
N GLU A 32 0.37 6.19 5.96
CA GLU A 32 -0.50 7.24 6.50
C GLU A 32 -0.25 8.56 5.78
N VAL A 33 -1.32 9.17 5.27
CA VAL A 33 -1.29 10.50 4.64
C VAL A 33 -1.68 11.54 5.71
N PRO A 34 -0.76 12.43 6.14
CA PRO A 34 -1.05 13.44 7.14
C PRO A 34 -2.16 14.40 6.70
N GLY A 35 -3.06 14.77 7.62
CA GLY A 35 -4.12 15.76 7.34
C GLY A 35 -5.25 15.27 6.44
N ALA A 36 -5.20 14.03 5.95
CA ALA A 36 -6.18 13.53 5.00
C ALA A 36 -7.31 12.76 5.69
N PRO A 37 -8.58 12.93 5.25
CA PRO A 37 -9.74 12.19 5.73
C PRO A 37 -9.82 10.79 5.10
N HIS A 38 -10.92 10.07 5.36
CA HIS A 38 -11.16 8.71 4.87
C HIS A 38 -10.99 8.56 3.34
N ALA A 39 -11.59 9.47 2.55
CA ALA A 39 -11.59 9.39 1.10
C ALA A 39 -10.32 10.01 0.47
N LEU A 40 -9.18 9.31 0.58
CA LEU A 40 -7.89 9.77 0.02
C LEU A 40 -7.94 10.01 -1.49
N ASN A 41 -8.70 9.21 -2.23
CA ASN A 41 -8.86 9.37 -3.67
C ASN A 41 -9.52 10.70 -4.06
N HIS A 42 -10.31 11.30 -3.16
CA HIS A 42 -10.95 12.60 -3.37
C HIS A 42 -10.13 13.74 -2.75
N SER A 43 -9.69 13.56 -1.51
CA SER A 43 -9.04 14.62 -0.71
C SER A 43 -7.54 14.79 -0.99
N SER A 44 -6.86 13.75 -1.47
CA SER A 44 -5.42 13.77 -1.76
C SER A 44 -5.09 12.90 -2.98
N PRO A 45 -5.69 13.16 -4.16
CA PRO A 45 -5.59 12.30 -5.34
C PRO A 45 -4.15 12.11 -5.83
N VAL A 46 -3.33 13.16 -5.75
CA VAL A 46 -1.92 13.10 -6.17
C VAL A 46 -1.11 12.19 -5.25
N GLU A 47 -1.30 12.29 -3.93
CA GLU A 47 -0.60 11.44 -2.97
C GLU A 47 -1.05 9.98 -3.10
N MET A 48 -2.36 9.76 -3.29
CA MET A 48 -2.90 8.43 -3.56
C MET A 48 -2.32 7.81 -4.84
N ALA A 49 -2.19 8.60 -5.92
CA ALA A 49 -1.58 8.15 -7.17
C ALA A 49 -0.09 7.82 -6.99
N ARG A 50 0.65 8.63 -6.24
CA ARG A 50 2.07 8.40 -5.92
C ARG A 50 2.25 7.09 -5.17
N ILE A 51 1.50 6.88 -4.09
CA ILE A 51 1.54 5.65 -3.28
C ILE A 51 1.20 4.44 -4.16
N THR A 52 0.12 4.53 -4.94
CA THR A 52 -0.29 3.45 -5.85
C THR A 52 0.84 3.11 -6.82
N ARG A 53 1.44 4.11 -7.47
CA ARG A 53 2.53 3.91 -8.43
C ARG A 53 3.72 3.18 -7.82
N GLU A 54 4.16 3.57 -6.62
CA GLU A 54 5.27 2.90 -5.92
C GLU A 54 4.97 1.40 -5.71
N LEU A 55 3.75 1.09 -5.28
CA LEU A 55 3.33 -0.30 -5.05
C LEU A 55 3.27 -1.12 -6.34
N LEU A 56 2.81 -0.52 -7.44
CA LEU A 56 2.83 -1.19 -8.75
C LEU A 56 4.26 -1.45 -9.22
N THR A 57 5.15 -0.47 -9.12
CA THR A 57 6.56 -0.61 -9.51
C THR A 57 7.27 -1.69 -8.71
N ARG A 58 7.08 -1.73 -7.38
CA ARG A 58 7.72 -2.72 -6.51
C ARG A 58 7.25 -4.14 -6.83
N ARG A 59 5.95 -4.34 -7.09
CA ARG A 59 5.42 -5.64 -7.52
C ARG A 59 6.02 -6.09 -8.85
N SER A 60 6.14 -5.20 -9.84
CA SER A 60 6.74 -5.56 -11.13
C SER A 60 8.18 -6.06 -10.97
N ALA A 61 8.98 -5.42 -10.10
CA ALA A 61 10.34 -5.87 -9.82
C ALA A 61 10.38 -7.29 -9.19
N VAL A 62 9.50 -7.57 -8.23
CA VAL A 62 9.41 -8.91 -7.60
C VAL A 62 9.02 -9.99 -8.62
N VAL A 63 8.05 -9.69 -9.48
CA VAL A 63 7.61 -10.63 -10.53
C VAL A 63 8.71 -10.89 -11.55
N SER A 64 9.42 -9.84 -11.99
CA SER A 64 10.54 -9.96 -12.93
C SER A 64 11.72 -10.76 -12.36
N GLY A 65 12.02 -10.59 -11.06
CA GLY A 65 13.06 -11.35 -10.37
C GLY A 65 12.76 -12.85 -10.29
N ARG A 66 11.53 -13.22 -9.88
CA ARG A 66 11.10 -14.64 -9.85
C ARG A 66 11.15 -15.31 -11.22
N ALA A 67 10.75 -14.59 -12.27
CA ALA A 67 10.83 -15.10 -13.64
C ALA A 67 12.26 -15.32 -14.13
N ALA A 68 13.25 -14.58 -13.62
CA ALA A 68 14.65 -14.76 -13.96
C ALA A 68 15.27 -15.98 -13.24
N GLU A 69 14.97 -16.17 -11.96
CA GLU A 69 15.43 -17.34 -11.18
C GLU A 69 14.92 -18.67 -11.77
N GLU A 70 13.65 -18.72 -12.20
CA GLU A 70 13.08 -19.93 -12.81
C GLU A 70 13.74 -20.31 -14.15
N ARG A 71 14.30 -19.33 -14.89
CA ARG A 71 15.02 -19.58 -16.14
C ARG A 71 16.45 -20.09 -15.93
N THR A 72 17.08 -19.75 -14.82
CA THR A 72 18.45 -20.20 -14.49
C THR A 72 18.45 -21.61 -13.89
N ASN A 73 17.32 -22.06 -13.34
CA ASN A 73 17.19 -23.37 -12.68
C ASN A 73 16.63 -24.48 -13.60
N ARG A 74 16.59 -24.25 -14.92
CA ARG A 74 16.23 -25.21 -15.97
C ARG A 74 17.43 -25.46 -16.88
#